data_AF-A0A843TAJ5-F1
#
_entry.id   AF-A0A843TAJ5-F1
#
_cell.length_a   1.000
_cell.length_b   1.000
_cell.length_c   1.000
_cell.angle_alpha   90.00
_cell.angle_beta   90.00
_cell.angle_gamma   90.00
#
_symmetry.space_group_name_H-M   'P 1'
#
loop_
_entity.id
_entity.type
_entity.pdbx_description
1 polymer ?
#
loop_
_entity_poly.entity_id
_entity_poly.type
_entity_poly.pdbx_seq_one_letter_code
_entity_poly.pdbx_strand_id
1 'polypeptide(L)'
;MDGSMRPAVIIDGWRTPIGRHGGAGAAVLDVVPVESGPVEAAIALSIVLLAREIVMGNRGEKHLVHRKPWLVAFAFGLLHGLGFAGALGEIGLRNSDVPLALLSFNVGVEAGQLAFVAALVLVQRIGGQGLRSRLPRLEPALGYALGALAMFWLFGRLPAVFGA
;
A
#
# COMPACT_ATOMS: atom_id res chain seq x y z
N MET A 1 -24.44 -59.63 -13.54
CA MET A 1 -25.11 -58.35 -13.86
C MET A 1 -25.70 -57.82 -12.57
N ASP A 2 -24.95 -56.96 -11.88
CA ASP A 2 -25.51 -55.98 -10.93
C ASP A 2 -24.51 -54.82 -10.93
N GLY A 3 -24.98 -53.71 -11.50
CA GLY A 3 -24.29 -52.44 -11.51
C GLY A 3 -24.87 -51.58 -10.40
N SER A 4 -24.04 -51.26 -9.40
CA SER A 4 -24.25 -50.12 -8.53
C SER A 4 -22.91 -49.51 -8.13
N MET A 5 -22.24 -48.91 -9.11
CA MET A 5 -21.31 -47.82 -8.85
C MET A 5 -22.09 -46.69 -8.16
N ARG A 6 -21.76 -46.39 -6.91
CA ARG A 6 -22.15 -45.15 -6.24
C ARG A 6 -20.92 -44.32 -5.89
N PRO A 7 -21.02 -42.99 -5.98
CA PRO A 7 -19.94 -42.12 -6.38
C PRO A 7 -19.18 -41.52 -5.20
N ALA A 8 -18.03 -40.94 -5.53
CA ALA A 8 -17.17 -40.13 -4.68
C ALA A 8 -17.93 -39.26 -3.66
N VAL A 9 -17.61 -39.46 -2.37
CA VAL A 9 -17.76 -38.47 -1.30
C VAL A 9 -16.38 -38.30 -0.68
N ILE A 10 -15.49 -37.65 -1.43
CA ILE A 10 -14.25 -37.04 -0.95
C ILE A 10 -14.56 -35.55 -0.79
N ILE A 11 -15.46 -35.16 0.12
CA ILE A 11 -15.62 -33.76 0.53
C ILE A 11 -16.21 -33.72 1.95
N ASP A 12 -15.41 -33.98 2.98
CA ASP A 12 -15.75 -33.54 4.35
C ASP A 12 -14.51 -33.26 5.23
N GLY A 13 -13.41 -32.86 4.59
CA GLY A 13 -12.13 -32.56 5.26
C GLY A 13 -11.83 -31.07 5.48
N TRP A 14 -12.78 -30.15 5.28
CA TRP A 14 -12.48 -28.70 5.32
C TRP A 14 -13.43 -27.85 6.17
N ARG A 15 -14.23 -28.44 7.07
CA ARG A 15 -15.19 -27.67 7.86
C ARG A 15 -14.96 -27.68 9.36
N THR A 16 -13.71 -27.52 9.79
CA THR A 16 -13.37 -27.05 11.16
C THR A 16 -12.11 -26.18 11.14
N PRO A 17 -12.20 -24.84 11.23
CA PRO A 17 -11.04 -24.00 11.52
C PRO A 17 -10.98 -23.78 13.03
N ILE A 18 -10.57 -24.80 13.80
CA ILE A 18 -10.05 -24.58 15.16
C ILE A 18 -8.71 -25.31 15.25
N GLY A 19 -7.68 -24.61 14.76
CA GLY A 19 -6.27 -24.94 14.93
C GLY A 19 -5.53 -23.70 15.41
N ARG A 20 -5.71 -23.39 16.69
CA ARG A 20 -5.00 -22.31 17.38
C ARG A 20 -3.60 -22.83 17.71
N HIS A 21 -2.60 -22.50 16.90
CA HIS A 21 -1.19 -22.76 17.21
C HIS A 21 -0.30 -21.57 16.86
N GLY A 22 0.07 -20.83 17.92
CA GLY A 22 1.42 -20.35 18.19
C GLY A 22 2.12 -19.56 17.10
N GLY A 23 2.06 -18.23 17.22
CA GLY A 23 2.88 -17.34 16.42
C GLY A 23 2.83 -15.88 16.85
N ALA A 24 2.63 -15.62 18.15
CA ALA A 24 2.81 -14.30 18.73
C ALA A 24 4.25 -13.81 18.49
N GLY A 25 4.44 -13.01 17.46
CA GLY A 25 5.14 -11.75 17.64
C GLY A 25 4.01 -10.77 17.63
N ALA A 26 3.68 -10.23 18.79
CA ALA A 26 4.16 -8.89 18.96
C ALA A 26 3.97 -8.09 17.65
N ALA A 27 2.73 -7.60 17.42
CA ALA A 27 2.60 -6.14 17.26
C ALA A 27 3.69 -5.58 18.16
N VAL A 28 4.63 -4.73 17.72
CA VAL A 28 5.87 -4.51 18.49
C VAL A 28 5.63 -4.28 20.00
N LEU A 29 4.42 -3.86 20.40
CA LEU A 29 3.77 -4.38 21.62
C LEU A 29 2.36 -4.96 21.31
N ASP A 30 2.02 -6.13 21.86
CA ASP A 30 0.76 -6.89 21.77
C ASP A 30 -0.49 -6.08 22.17
N VAL A 31 -0.81 -5.02 21.42
CA VAL A 31 -1.83 -4.02 21.80
C VAL A 31 -2.94 -3.89 20.76
N VAL A 32 -2.72 -4.20 19.48
CA VAL A 32 -3.80 -4.14 18.47
C VAL A 32 -3.61 -5.21 17.39
N PRO A 33 -4.49 -6.22 17.28
CA PRO A 33 -4.61 -7.00 16.06
C PRO A 33 -5.14 -6.07 14.96
N VAL A 34 -4.29 -5.75 13.99
CA VAL A 34 -4.67 -4.87 12.89
C VAL A 34 -5.13 -5.72 11.72
N GLU A 35 -6.42 -5.68 11.41
CA GLU A 35 -6.96 -6.31 10.22
C GLU A 35 -6.39 -5.63 8.96
N SER A 36 -5.96 -6.42 7.97
CA SER A 36 -5.34 -5.92 6.73
C SER A 36 -6.31 -5.06 5.91
N GLY A 37 -7.61 -5.37 5.94
CA GLY A 37 -8.66 -4.62 5.24
C GLY A 37 -8.67 -3.12 5.54
N PRO A 38 -8.87 -2.70 6.81
CA PRO A 38 -8.80 -1.29 7.20
C PRO A 38 -7.50 -0.58 6.87
N VAL A 39 -6.34 -1.26 7.00
CA VAL A 39 -5.04 -0.66 6.67
C VAL A 39 -4.88 -0.45 5.17
N GLU A 40 -5.23 -1.44 4.36
CA GLU A 40 -5.22 -1.34 2.90
C GLU A 40 -6.15 -0.22 2.41
N ALA A 41 -7.34 -0.09 3.00
CA ALA A 41 -8.25 1.02 2.72
C ALA A 41 -7.63 2.37 3.11
N ALA A 42 -6.96 2.47 4.25
CA ALA A 42 -6.28 3.70 4.68
C ALA A 42 -5.11 4.07 3.76
N ILE A 43 -4.36 3.08 3.26
CA ILE A 43 -3.31 3.27 2.25
C ILE A 43 -3.90 3.75 0.93
N ALA A 44 -5.00 3.15 0.46
CA ALA A 44 -5.66 3.60 -0.75
C ALA A 44 -6.17 5.05 -0.60
N LEU A 45 -6.77 5.38 0.55
CA LEU A 45 -7.25 6.73 0.86
C LEU A 45 -6.11 7.75 0.92
N SER A 46 -4.94 7.40 1.46
CA SER A 46 -3.78 8.31 1.51
C SER A 46 -3.34 8.71 0.10
N ILE A 47 -3.35 7.77 -0.85
CA ILE A 47 -3.01 8.01 -2.26
C ILE A 47 -4.07 8.89 -2.94
N VAL A 48 -5.36 8.68 -2.64
CA VAL A 48 -6.44 9.56 -3.13
C VAL A 48 -6.26 11.00 -2.66
N LEU A 49 -5.90 11.18 -1.38
CA LEU A 49 -5.62 12.51 -0.82
C LEU A 49 -4.40 13.14 -1.51
N LEU A 50 -3.33 12.38 -1.74
CA LEU A 50 -2.16 12.86 -2.46
C LEU A 50 -2.48 13.25 -3.91
N ALA A 51 -3.26 12.42 -4.61
CA ALA A 51 -3.74 12.71 -5.96
C ALA A 51 -4.55 14.01 -6.03
N ARG A 52 -5.44 14.23 -5.06
CA ARG A 52 -6.17 15.50 -4.91
C ARG A 52 -5.22 16.68 -4.72
N GLU A 53 -4.21 16.55 -3.87
CA GLU A 53 -3.22 17.60 -3.65
C GLU A 53 -2.43 17.92 -4.92
N ILE A 54 -2.07 16.92 -5.74
CA ILE A 54 -1.41 17.12 -7.05
C ILE A 54 -2.32 17.91 -8.01
N VAL A 55 -3.59 17.53 -8.13
CA VAL A 55 -4.54 18.21 -9.04
C VAL A 55 -4.83 19.64 -8.58
N MET A 56 -4.91 19.88 -7.27
CA MET A 56 -5.17 21.21 -6.71
C MET A 56 -3.94 22.10 -6.67
N GLY A 57 -2.72 21.53 -6.64
CA GLY A 57 -1.44 22.24 -6.67
C GLY A 57 -1.32 23.27 -7.79
N ASN A 58 -1.91 22.97 -8.95
CA ASN A 58 -1.93 23.87 -10.11
C ASN A 58 -2.88 25.08 -9.98
N ARG A 59 -3.62 25.24 -8.87
CA ARG A 59 -4.60 26.32 -8.68
C ARG A 59 -4.12 27.47 -7.77
N GLY A 60 -2.87 27.43 -7.30
CA GLY A 60 -2.26 28.52 -6.51
C GLY A 60 -2.59 28.52 -5.02
N GLU A 61 -3.29 27.49 -4.53
CA GLU A 61 -3.56 27.29 -3.10
C GLU A 61 -2.29 26.80 -2.38
N LYS A 62 -2.08 27.16 -1.10
CA LYS A 62 -0.92 26.67 -0.31
C LYS A 62 -1.25 25.30 0.30
N HIS A 63 -0.69 24.25 -0.26
CA HIS A 63 -0.97 22.84 0.07
C HIS A 63 -0.37 22.35 1.39
N LEU A 64 -0.98 21.32 1.98
CA LEU A 64 -0.45 20.66 3.19
C LEU A 64 0.92 20.02 2.94
N VAL A 65 1.09 19.41 1.76
CA VAL A 65 2.36 18.84 1.30
C VAL A 65 3.46 19.91 1.21
N HIS A 66 3.11 21.12 0.80
CA HIS A 66 4.06 22.24 0.71
C HIS A 66 4.34 22.91 2.05
N ARG A 67 3.35 22.96 2.96
CA ARG A 67 3.49 23.58 4.28
C ARG A 67 4.24 22.70 5.28
N LYS A 68 4.01 21.38 5.25
CA LYS A 68 4.59 20.43 6.20
C LYS A 68 4.97 19.11 5.51
N PRO A 69 5.93 19.13 4.57
CA PRO A 69 6.33 17.93 3.81
C PRO A 69 6.84 16.80 4.71
N TRP A 70 7.57 17.12 5.78
CA TRP A 70 8.08 16.13 6.74
C TRP A 70 6.96 15.35 7.43
N LEU A 71 5.85 16.02 7.75
CA LEU A 71 4.73 15.39 8.44
C LEU A 71 3.98 14.43 7.50
N VAL A 72 3.80 14.85 6.24
CA VAL A 72 3.18 14.00 5.21
C VAL A 72 4.04 12.78 4.94
N ALA A 73 5.36 12.96 4.77
CA ALA A 73 6.30 11.85 4.57
C ALA A 73 6.30 10.87 5.76
N PHE A 74 6.29 11.39 6.99
CA PHE A 74 6.21 10.58 8.20
C PHE A 74 4.90 9.77 8.28
N ALA A 75 3.75 10.42 8.03
CA ALA A 75 2.45 9.76 8.07
C ALA A 75 2.31 8.69 6.98
N PHE A 76 2.80 8.97 5.76
CA PHE A 76 2.87 7.98 4.68
C PHE A 76 3.76 6.80 5.06
N GLY A 77 4.95 7.06 5.58
CA GLY A 77 5.87 6.02 6.05
C GLY A 77 5.27 5.14 7.13
N LEU A 78 4.57 5.72 8.11
CA LEU A 78 3.90 4.99 9.17
C LEU A 78 2.77 4.10 8.65
N LEU A 79 1.85 4.66 7.85
CA LEU A 79 0.71 3.91 7.30
C LEU A 79 1.15 2.77 6.38
N HIS A 80 2.12 3.04 5.50
CA HIS A 80 2.61 2.03 4.57
C HIS A 80 3.50 0.98 5.28
N GLY A 81 4.28 1.39 6.28
CA GLY A 81 5.06 0.49 7.11
C GLY A 81 4.17 -0.48 7.91
N LEU A 82 3.01 -0.01 8.38
CA LEU A 82 2.01 -0.86 9.03
C LEU A 82 1.40 -1.87 8.05
N GLY A 83 1.03 -1.45 6.84
CA GLY A 83 0.51 -2.36 5.82
C GLY A 83 1.53 -3.41 5.38
N PHE A 84 2.80 -3.01 5.23
CA PHE A 84 3.89 -3.94 4.93
C PHE A 84 4.13 -4.93 6.07
N ALA A 85 4.16 -4.48 7.32
CA ALA A 85 4.30 -5.35 8.48
C ALA A 85 3.14 -6.35 8.60
N GLY A 86 1.90 -5.90 8.33
CA GLY A 86 0.72 -6.78 8.26
C GLY A 86 0.87 -7.86 7.20
N ALA A 87 1.27 -7.48 5.98
CA ALA A 87 1.51 -8.43 4.88
C ALA A 87 2.63 -9.44 5.21
N LEU A 88 3.70 -9.03 5.88
CA LEU A 88 4.75 -9.95 6.33
C LEU A 88 4.23 -10.97 7.37
N GLY A 89 3.32 -10.54 8.25
CA GLY A 89 2.64 -11.42 9.19
C GLY A 89 1.78 -12.48 8.49
N GLU A 90 1.06 -12.11 7.43
CA GLU A 90 0.24 -13.03 6.63
C GLU A 90 1.08 -14.08 5.87
N ILE A 91 2.29 -13.70 5.44
CA ILE A 91 3.24 -14.61 4.75
C ILE A 91 3.92 -15.57 5.75
N GLY A 92 3.68 -15.42 7.06
CA GLY A 92 4.20 -16.29 8.10
C GLY A 92 5.68 -16.07 8.41
N LEU A 93 6.19 -14.86 8.19
CA LEU A 93 7.57 -14.52 8.49
C LEU A 93 7.85 -14.69 9.99
N ARG A 94 9.01 -15.27 10.34
CA ARG A 94 9.41 -15.40 11.74
C ARG A 94 9.59 -14.02 12.36
N ASN A 95 9.12 -13.85 13.59
CA ASN A 95 9.20 -12.56 14.30
C ASN A 95 10.64 -12.04 14.49
N SER A 96 11.61 -12.95 14.53
CA SER A 96 13.05 -12.61 14.56
C SER A 96 13.51 -11.86 13.31
N ASP A 97 12.85 -12.09 12.18
CA ASP A 97 13.28 -11.62 10.87
C ASP A 97 12.58 -10.30 10.48
N VAL A 98 11.51 -9.94 11.21
CA VAL A 98 10.72 -8.70 11.01
C VAL A 98 11.58 -7.44 11.12
N PRO A 99 12.45 -7.25 12.13
CA PRO A 99 13.28 -6.04 12.20
C PRO A 99 14.22 -5.90 11.00
N LEU A 100 14.81 -7.01 10.54
CA LEU A 100 15.69 -7.01 9.37
C LEU A 100 14.92 -6.74 8.08
N ALA A 101 13.72 -7.29 7.94
CA ALA A 101 12.83 -7.03 6.81
C ALA A 101 12.41 -5.55 6.76
N LEU A 102 12.04 -4.97 7.91
CA LEU A 102 11.69 -3.55 8.02
C LEU A 102 12.89 -2.65 7.72
N LEU A 103 14.08 -2.98 8.22
CA LEU A 103 15.29 -2.22 7.93
C LEU A 103 15.62 -2.26 6.42
N SER A 104 15.62 -3.46 5.83
CA SER A 104 15.91 -3.66 4.41
C SER A 104 14.88 -2.98 3.52
N PHE A 105 13.60 -2.99 3.93
CA PHE A 105 12.55 -2.24 3.26
C PHE A 105 12.81 -0.74 3.28
N ASN A 106 13.13 -0.15 4.44
CA ASN A 106 13.40 1.29 4.54
C ASN A 106 14.62 1.70 3.69
N VAL A 107 15.71 0.93 3.74
CA VAL A 107 16.89 1.16 2.89
C VAL A 107 16.53 1.05 1.40
N GLY A 108 15.71 0.06 1.04
CA GLY A 108 15.23 -0.10 -0.33
C GLY A 108 14.36 1.07 -0.80
N VAL A 109 13.48 1.58 0.06
CA VAL A 109 12.64 2.75 -0.22
C VAL A 109 13.50 4.00 -0.40
N GLU A 110 14.44 4.25 0.50
CA GLU A 110 15.33 5.41 0.42
C GLU A 110 16.21 5.35 -0.84
N ALA A 111 16.78 4.18 -1.15
CA ALA A 111 17.54 3.97 -2.38
C ALA A 111 16.68 4.17 -3.64
N GLY A 112 15.45 3.65 -3.65
CA GLY A 112 14.50 3.83 -4.75
C GLY A 112 14.10 5.29 -4.96
N GLN A 113 13.86 6.03 -3.88
CA GLN A 113 13.56 7.46 -3.93
C GLN A 113 14.73 8.27 -4.49
N LEU A 114 15.96 8.00 -4.03
CA LEU A 114 17.17 8.65 -4.54
C LEU A 114 17.39 8.34 -6.03
N ALA A 115 17.22 7.08 -6.44
CA ALA A 115 17.33 6.67 -7.84
C ALA A 115 16.27 7.34 -8.72
N PHE A 116 15.03 7.45 -8.23
CA PHE A 116 13.94 8.12 -8.93
C PHE A 116 14.22 9.62 -9.13
N VAL A 117 14.66 10.32 -8.08
CA VAL A 117 15.05 11.74 -8.17
C VAL A 117 16.21 11.92 -9.14
N ALA A 118 17.23 11.06 -9.08
CA ALA A 118 18.36 11.11 -10.00
C ALA A 118 17.92 10.92 -11.46
N ALA A 119 17.02 9.98 -11.73
CA ALA A 119 16.46 9.74 -13.05
C ALA A 119 15.67 10.96 -13.56
N LEU A 120 14.83 11.58 -12.72
CA LEU A 120 14.09 12.80 -13.09
C LEU A 120 15.03 13.96 -13.43
N VAL A 121 16.09 14.15 -12.64
CA VAL A 121 17.11 15.19 -12.91
C VAL A 121 17.82 14.92 -14.24
N LEU A 122 18.19 13.66 -14.51
CA LEU A 122 18.84 13.28 -15.77
C LEU A 122 17.93 13.52 -16.97
N VAL A 123 16.68 13.07 -16.89
CA VAL A 123 15.65 13.28 -17.93
C VAL A 123 15.44 14.78 -18.18
N GLN A 124 15.40 15.61 -17.13
CA GLN A 124 15.30 17.06 -17.29
C GLN A 124 16.54 17.69 -17.93
N ARG A 125 17.75 17.22 -17.59
CA ARG A 125 18.99 17.74 -18.20
C ARG A 125 19.10 17.38 -19.68
N ILE A 126 18.63 16.21 -20.09
CA ILE A 126 18.69 15.73 -21.48
C ILE A 126 17.51 16.29 -22.31
N GLY A 127 16.31 16.36 -21.74
CA GLY A 127 15.05 16.70 -22.45
C GLY A 127 14.87 18.18 -22.84
N GLY A 128 15.79 19.06 -22.41
CA GLY A 128 15.79 20.49 -22.77
C GLY A 128 14.52 21.28 -22.36
N GLN A 129 14.39 22.50 -22.87
CA GLN A 129 13.27 23.39 -22.51
C GLN A 129 11.89 22.91 -22.98
N GLY A 130 11.83 22.02 -23.98
CA GLY A 130 10.58 21.47 -24.53
C GLY A 130 9.88 20.49 -23.59
N LEU A 131 10.64 19.69 -22.83
CA LEU A 131 10.06 18.81 -21.80
C LEU A 131 9.52 19.63 -20.61
N ARG A 132 10.23 20.70 -20.24
CA ARG A 132 9.85 21.61 -19.15
C ARG A 132 8.50 22.30 -19.36
N SER A 133 8.12 22.59 -20.62
CA SER A 133 6.82 23.20 -20.93
C SER A 133 5.65 22.21 -21.01
N ARG A 134 5.93 20.91 -21.17
CA ARG A 134 4.91 19.85 -21.22
C ARG A 134 4.60 19.24 -19.85
N LEU A 135 5.60 19.14 -18.97
CA LEU A 135 5.45 18.58 -17.62
C LEU A 135 4.28 19.18 -16.81
N PRO A 136 4.08 20.51 -16.74
CA PRO A 136 2.99 21.11 -15.96
C PRO A 136 1.59 20.78 -16.50
N ARG A 137 1.49 20.40 -17.79
CA ARG A 137 0.23 19.99 -18.42
C ARG A 137 -0.13 18.53 -18.15
N LEU A 138 0.88 17.71 -17.86
CA LEU A 138 0.69 16.27 -17.59
C LEU A 138 0.40 16.00 -16.10
N GLU A 139 0.88 16.86 -15.22
CA GLU A 139 0.75 16.69 -13.77
C GLU A 139 -0.71 16.48 -13.29
N PRO A 140 -1.71 17.27 -13.73
CA PRO A 140 -3.11 17.02 -13.34
C PRO A 140 -3.65 15.70 -13.90
N ALA A 141 -3.26 15.33 -15.13
CA ALA A 141 -3.70 14.09 -15.75
C ALA A 141 -3.16 12.86 -15.00
N LEU A 142 -1.89 12.92 -14.57
CA LEU A 142 -1.28 11.91 -13.71
C LEU A 142 -1.95 11.86 -12.33
N GLY A 143 -2.27 13.02 -11.75
CA GLY A 143 -3.03 13.11 -10.51
C GLY A 143 -4.40 12.43 -10.62
N TYR A 144 -5.17 12.70 -11.68
CA TYR A 144 -6.44 12.02 -11.92
C TYR A 144 -6.28 10.52 -12.14
N ALA A 145 -5.27 10.08 -12.89
CA ALA A 145 -5.02 8.66 -13.12
C ALA A 145 -4.68 7.92 -11.81
N LEU A 146 -3.77 8.48 -11.00
CA LEU A 146 -3.42 7.95 -9.69
C LEU A 146 -4.63 7.91 -8.75
N GLY A 147 -5.40 9.00 -8.70
CA GLY A 147 -6.61 9.09 -7.89
C GLY A 147 -7.68 8.08 -8.30
N ALA A 148 -7.90 7.89 -9.61
CA ALA A 148 -8.85 6.91 -10.13
C ALA A 148 -8.46 5.47 -9.78
N LEU A 149 -7.17 5.13 -9.95
CA LEU A 149 -6.66 3.81 -9.58
C LEU A 149 -6.78 3.55 -8.07
N ALA A 150 -6.42 4.55 -7.25
CA ALA A 150 -6.52 4.45 -5.81
C ALA A 150 -7.98 4.35 -5.34
N MET A 151 -8.90 5.09 -5.96
CA MET A 151 -10.33 4.98 -5.68
C MET A 151 -10.89 3.61 -6.06
N PHE A 152 -10.51 3.07 -7.22
CA PHE A 152 -10.88 1.71 -7.63
C PHE A 152 -10.45 0.68 -6.57
N TRP A 153 -9.20 0.79 -6.11
CA TRP A 153 -8.66 -0.12 -5.10
C TRP A 153 -9.34 0.07 -3.73
N LEU A 154 -9.63 1.33 -3.34
CA LEU A 154 -10.36 1.66 -2.10
C LEU A 154 -11.75 1.02 -2.08
N PHE A 155 -12.51 1.09 -3.17
CA PHE A 155 -13.84 0.48 -3.25
C PHE A 155 -13.79 -1.03 -3.03
N GLY A 156 -12.75 -1.70 -3.55
CA GLY A 156 -12.52 -3.12 -3.31
C GLY A 156 -12.23 -3.48 -1.84
N ARG A 157 -11.92 -2.50 -0.99
CA ARG A 157 -11.61 -2.69 0.44
C ARG A 157 -12.67 -2.18 1.39
N LEU A 158 -13.69 -1.47 0.91
CA LEU A 158 -14.81 -1.02 1.76
C LEU A 158 -15.53 -2.19 2.47
N PRO A 159 -15.82 -3.34 1.83
CA PRO A 159 -16.48 -4.44 2.54
C PRO A 159 -15.67 -4.94 3.73
N ALA A 160 -14.34 -5.01 3.59
CA ALA A 160 -13.42 -5.40 4.65
C ALA A 160 -13.33 -4.37 5.79
N VAL A 161 -13.72 -3.11 5.57
CA VAL A 161 -13.81 -2.08 6.60
C VAL A 161 -15.13 -2.16 7.38
N PHE A 162 -16.22 -2.52 6.71
CA PHE A 162 -17.57 -2.53 7.29
C PHE A 162 -18.05 -3.92 7.73
N GLY A 163 -17.21 -4.95 7.62
CA GLY A 163 -17.52 -6.31 8.10
C GLY A 163 -18.65 -7.00 7.34
N ALA A 164 -18.82 -6.67 6.05
CA ALA A 164 -19.86 -7.22 5.17
C ALA A 164 -19.29 -8.18 4.12
#